data_AF-D4LXI8-F1
#
_entry.id   AF-D4LXI8-F1
#
_cell.length_a   1.000
_cell.length_b   1.000
_cell.length_c   1.000
_cell.angle_alpha   90.00
_cell.angle_beta   90.00
_cell.angle_gamma   90.00
#
_symmetry.space_group_name_H-M   'P 1'
#
loop_
_entity.id
_entity.type
_entity.pdbx_description
1 polymer ?
#
loop_
_entity_poly.entity_id
_entity_poly.type
_entity_poly.pdbx_seq_one_letter_code
_entity_poly.pdbx_strand_id
1 'polypeptide(L)'
;MTKGSGDARMQPFWEGRKKDSTFYPVIYGAEMDEDWTDPKVWKKANPSLGETIGMDKVKAACESARQNPGEENSFRQLRLNQWVKQAVRWMPMEKWDACAFPVDPEELEGRVCYGGLDLSSTTDLTCFCLVFPPEDESEPYYILPYYWLPEETLPLRVNRDHVPYDVWERQGYIQTTEGNVVHYGFIEKFIEALGEKYNIREIAFDRWGAIQMVQNLEGMGFTVVPMGQGFASMSPPTKELMKLSMIVSGYTWLAIFHR
;
A
#
# COMPACT_ATOMS: atom_id res chain seq x y z
N MET A 1 19.72 12.88 -27.25
CA MET A 1 18.94 11.62 -27.09
C MET A 1 19.46 10.95 -25.86
N THR A 2 18.68 10.94 -24.79
CA THR A 2 19.11 10.35 -23.53
C THR A 2 18.44 9.00 -23.38
N LYS A 3 19.26 7.97 -23.13
CA LYS A 3 18.80 6.61 -22.88
C LYS A 3 18.21 6.58 -21.47
N GLY A 4 16.98 7.08 -21.33
CA GLY A 4 16.26 7.04 -20.06
C GLY A 4 15.98 5.58 -19.67
N SER A 5 16.52 5.15 -18.54
CA SER A 5 16.43 3.79 -17.99
C SER A 5 15.03 3.42 -17.45
N GLY A 6 13.95 3.94 -18.04
CA GLY A 6 12.64 4.01 -17.38
C GLY A 6 11.53 3.07 -17.89
N ASP A 7 11.54 2.65 -19.16
CA ASP A 7 10.47 1.78 -19.69
C ASP A 7 10.99 0.38 -20.02
N ALA A 8 10.69 -0.59 -19.15
CA ALA A 8 11.04 -2.00 -19.29
C ALA A 8 10.53 -2.61 -20.62
N ARG A 9 9.52 -2.02 -21.27
CA ARG A 9 9.01 -2.48 -22.58
C ARG A 9 9.86 -2.00 -23.76
N MET A 10 10.57 -0.88 -23.61
CA MET A 10 11.47 -0.32 -24.63
C MET A 10 12.87 -0.96 -24.55
N GLN A 11 13.26 -1.42 -23.37
CA GLN A 11 14.58 -1.97 -23.08
C GLN A 11 15.02 -3.09 -24.03
N PRO A 12 14.18 -4.09 -24.40
CA PRO A 12 14.56 -5.14 -25.35
C PRO A 12 14.85 -4.62 -26.77
N PHE A 13 14.22 -3.51 -27.19
CA PHE A 13 14.47 -2.90 -28.50
C PHE A 13 15.80 -2.14 -28.50
N TRP A 14 16.09 -1.40 -27.43
CA TRP A 14 17.35 -0.65 -27.31
C TRP A 14 18.58 -1.54 -27.08
N GLU A 15 18.39 -2.67 -26.39
CA GLU A 15 19.43 -3.69 -26.19
C GLU A 15 19.54 -4.63 -27.40
N GLY A 16 18.75 -4.39 -28.46
CA GLY A 16 18.81 -5.13 -29.72
C GLY A 16 18.26 -6.56 -29.66
N ARG A 17 17.66 -6.97 -28.53
CA ARG A 17 17.02 -8.28 -28.36
C ARG A 17 15.72 -8.43 -29.17
N LYS A 18 15.07 -7.33 -29.52
CA LYS A 18 13.87 -7.30 -30.38
C LYS A 18 14.08 -6.30 -31.52
N LYS A 19 13.85 -6.74 -32.76
CA LYS A 19 13.90 -5.90 -33.97
C LYS A 19 12.54 -5.92 -34.64
N ASP A 20 11.94 -4.75 -34.78
CA ASP A 20 10.68 -4.52 -35.48
C ASP A 20 10.80 -3.20 -36.24
N SER A 21 10.78 -3.25 -37.57
CA SER A 21 10.93 -2.07 -38.43
C SER A 21 9.69 -1.17 -38.44
N THR A 22 8.57 -1.63 -37.90
CA THR A 22 7.32 -0.84 -37.80
C THR A 22 7.25 -0.02 -36.50
N PHE A 23 8.17 -0.25 -35.57
CA PHE A 23 8.16 0.37 -34.25
C PHE A 23 9.35 1.32 -34.06
N TYR A 24 9.07 2.59 -33.75
CA TYR A 24 10.08 3.63 -33.52
C TYR A 24 10.08 4.09 -32.05
N PRO A 25 10.94 3.51 -31.18
CA PRO A 25 10.95 3.83 -29.76
C PRO A 25 11.74 5.11 -29.47
N VAL A 26 11.05 6.20 -29.16
CA VAL A 26 11.67 7.46 -28.70
C VAL A 26 11.05 7.92 -27.40
N ILE A 27 11.91 8.26 -26.44
CA ILE A 27 11.54 8.94 -25.20
C ILE A 27 12.21 10.31 -25.19
N TYR A 28 11.43 11.33 -24.90
CA TYR A 28 11.91 12.69 -24.65
C TYR A 28 11.84 12.93 -23.15
N GLY A 29 12.95 13.31 -22.54
CA GLY A 29 13.02 13.57 -21.10
C GLY A 29 14.16 14.50 -20.75
N ALA A 30 14.07 15.05 -19.55
CA ALA A 30 15.15 15.80 -18.92
C ALA A 30 16.04 14.85 -18.10
N GLU A 31 17.33 15.17 -18.02
CA GLU A 31 18.27 14.52 -17.10
C GLU A 31 17.95 14.91 -15.67
N MET A 32 18.30 14.07 -14.69
CA MET A 32 17.89 14.26 -13.29
C MET A 32 18.49 15.53 -12.64
N ASP A 33 19.62 16.01 -13.14
CA ASP A 33 20.33 17.21 -12.69
C ASP A 33 19.95 18.48 -13.46
N GLU A 34 19.15 18.38 -14.52
CA GLU A 34 18.63 19.54 -15.25
C GLU A 34 17.60 20.31 -14.42
N ASP A 35 17.66 21.66 -14.51
CA ASP A 35 16.73 22.55 -13.82
C ASP A 35 15.31 22.36 -14.39
N TRP A 36 14.46 21.74 -13.57
CA TRP A 36 13.07 21.46 -13.92
C TRP A 36 12.22 22.71 -14.10
N THR A 37 12.70 23.89 -13.70
CA THR A 37 12.00 25.16 -13.87
C THR A 37 12.41 25.93 -15.15
N ASP A 38 13.40 25.44 -15.90
CA ASP A 38 13.85 26.08 -17.15
C ASP A 38 12.95 25.70 -18.34
N PRO A 39 12.30 26.67 -19.02
CA PRO A 39 11.52 26.42 -20.24
C PRO A 39 12.28 25.69 -21.36
N LYS A 40 13.61 25.82 -21.42
CA LYS A 40 14.44 25.07 -22.38
C LYS A 40 14.41 23.57 -22.11
N VAL A 41 14.47 23.19 -20.83
CA VAL A 41 14.35 21.79 -20.38
C VAL A 41 12.95 21.26 -20.70
N TRP A 42 11.91 22.09 -20.55
CA TRP A 42 10.54 21.71 -20.90
C TRP A 42 10.41 21.40 -22.39
N LYS A 43 10.98 22.24 -23.27
CA LYS A 43 10.93 22.05 -24.73
C LYS A 43 11.73 20.83 -25.17
N LYS A 44 12.85 20.52 -24.49
CA LYS A 44 13.63 19.29 -24.70
C LYS A 44 12.83 18.02 -24.37
N ALA A 45 12.13 18.02 -23.24
CA ALA A 45 11.31 16.89 -22.80
C ALA A 45 9.96 16.79 -23.52
N ASN A 46 9.45 17.90 -24.09
CA ASN A 46 8.14 17.98 -24.75
C ASN A 46 8.29 18.59 -26.16
N PRO A 47 8.61 17.80 -27.19
CA PRO A 47 8.80 18.32 -28.55
C PRO A 47 7.60 19.11 -29.10
N SER A 48 6.38 18.69 -28.74
CA SER A 48 5.13 19.33 -29.16
C SER A 48 4.69 20.54 -28.32
N LEU A 49 5.53 21.00 -27.38
CA LEU A 49 5.28 22.20 -26.58
C LEU A 49 5.22 23.44 -27.47
N GLY A 50 4.13 24.20 -27.37
CA GLY A 50 3.80 25.33 -28.24
C GLY A 50 2.87 24.97 -29.40
N GLU A 51 2.72 23.68 -29.73
CA GLU A 51 1.85 23.21 -30.82
C GLU A 51 0.58 22.55 -30.24
N THR A 52 0.74 21.42 -29.55
CA THR A 52 -0.38 20.68 -28.94
C THR A 52 -0.50 20.95 -27.44
N ILE A 53 0.61 21.31 -26.79
CA ILE A 53 0.66 21.66 -25.37
C ILE A 53 0.97 23.15 -25.28
N GLY A 54 0.04 23.96 -24.76
CA GLY A 54 0.27 25.40 -24.59
C GLY A 54 1.34 25.69 -23.53
N MET A 55 2.27 26.60 -23.85
CA MET A 55 3.34 27.02 -22.94
C MET A 55 2.78 27.56 -21.60
N ASP A 56 1.70 28.33 -21.65
CA ASP A 56 1.09 28.92 -20.45
C ASP A 56 0.59 27.87 -19.45
N LYS A 57 0.10 26.71 -19.95
CA LYS A 57 -0.32 25.59 -19.09
C LYS A 57 0.86 24.96 -18.37
N VAL A 58 2.00 24.79 -19.06
CA VAL A 58 3.21 24.24 -18.45
C VAL A 58 3.81 25.22 -17.45
N LYS A 59 3.81 26.51 -17.79
CA LYS A 59 4.27 27.57 -16.88
C LYS A 59 3.42 27.63 -15.60
N ALA A 60 2.10 27.62 -15.73
CA ALA A 60 1.18 27.60 -14.58
C ALA A 60 1.40 26.35 -13.70
N ALA A 61 1.56 25.17 -14.31
CA ALA A 61 1.86 23.95 -13.58
C ALA A 61 3.22 24.01 -12.85
N CYS A 62 4.24 24.62 -13.47
CA CYS A 62 5.54 24.83 -12.83
C CYS A 62 5.46 25.79 -11.64
N GLU A 63 4.70 26.89 -11.75
CA GLU A 63 4.54 27.84 -10.63
C GLU A 63 3.79 27.20 -9.46
N SER A 64 2.78 26.37 -9.73
CA SER A 64 2.07 25.59 -8.70
C SER A 64 3.02 24.60 -8.02
N ALA A 65 3.79 23.86 -8.81
CA ALA A 65 4.80 22.92 -8.34
C ALA A 65 5.87 23.55 -7.44
N ARG A 66 6.28 24.81 -7.69
CA ARG A 66 7.28 25.51 -6.86
C ARG A 66 6.83 25.68 -5.41
N GLN A 67 5.53 25.66 -5.17
CA GLN A 67 4.93 25.90 -3.85
C GLN A 67 4.49 24.58 -3.17
N ASN A 68 4.51 23.46 -3.89
CA ASN A 68 3.99 22.18 -3.42
C ASN A 68 4.91 21.00 -3.85
N PRO A 69 5.63 20.36 -2.91
CA PRO A 69 6.52 19.24 -3.21
C PRO A 69 5.86 18.04 -3.91
N GLY A 70 4.57 17.78 -3.67
CA GLY A 70 3.84 16.71 -4.36
C GLY A 70 3.57 17.04 -5.83
N GLU A 71 3.30 18.31 -6.11
CA GLU A 71 3.12 18.82 -7.47
C GLU A 71 4.45 18.96 -8.21
N GLU A 72 5.55 19.28 -7.53
CA GLU A 72 6.90 19.21 -8.11
C GLU A 72 7.21 17.80 -8.62
N ASN A 73 6.97 16.77 -7.81
CA ASN A 73 7.19 15.40 -8.24
C ASN A 73 6.31 15.02 -9.43
N SER A 74 5.03 15.41 -9.39
CA SER A 74 4.10 15.19 -10.49
C SER A 74 4.54 15.91 -11.77
N PHE A 75 5.04 17.14 -11.65
CA PHE A 75 5.55 17.92 -12.78
C PHE A 75 6.79 17.27 -13.39
N ARG A 76 7.78 16.92 -12.56
CA ARG A 76 9.01 16.24 -13.00
C ARG A 76 8.71 14.91 -13.69
N GLN A 77 7.82 14.10 -13.12
CA GLN A 77 7.46 12.81 -13.70
C GLN A 77 6.65 12.95 -15.00
N LEU A 78 5.58 13.75 -14.99
CA LEU A 78 4.62 13.80 -16.10
C LEU A 78 4.98 14.79 -17.21
N ARG A 79 5.75 15.85 -16.90
CA ARG A 79 6.18 16.84 -17.90
C ARG A 79 7.61 16.65 -18.34
N LEU A 80 8.49 16.14 -17.49
CA LEU A 80 9.92 16.05 -17.81
C LEU A 80 10.40 14.61 -17.99
N ASN A 81 9.54 13.61 -17.77
CA ASN A 81 9.92 12.20 -17.76
C ASN A 81 11.12 11.91 -16.82
N GLN A 82 11.25 12.70 -15.75
CA GLN A 82 12.20 12.46 -14.66
C GLN A 82 11.58 11.50 -13.66
N TRP A 83 12.16 10.32 -13.52
CA TRP A 83 11.69 9.30 -12.58
C TRP A 83 12.17 9.62 -11.16
N VAL A 84 11.52 10.59 -10.54
CA VAL A 84 11.79 11.00 -9.17
C VAL A 84 11.20 10.00 -8.18
N LYS A 85 12.05 9.48 -7.27
CA LYS A 85 11.66 8.48 -6.26
C LYS A 85 10.94 9.06 -5.04
N GLN A 86 10.60 10.34 -5.05
CA GLN A 86 9.93 10.99 -3.93
C GLN A 86 8.42 10.95 -4.13
N ALA A 87 7.80 9.82 -3.78
CA ALA A 87 6.51 9.94 -3.11
C ALA A 87 6.78 10.65 -1.77
N VAL A 88 6.00 11.66 -1.42
CA VAL A 88 5.95 12.09 -0.02
C VAL A 88 5.41 10.88 0.73
N ARG A 89 6.32 10.14 1.37
CA ARG A 89 5.94 8.99 2.18
C ARG A 89 5.08 9.52 3.30
N TRP A 90 3.85 9.05 3.38
CA TRP A 90 2.98 9.40 4.48
C TRP A 90 3.64 8.96 5.80
N MET A 91 4.10 7.71 5.91
CA MET A 91 4.77 7.20 7.10
C MET A 91 6.31 7.26 6.98
N PRO A 92 7.04 7.85 7.96
CA PRO A 92 8.48 7.67 8.07
C PRO A 92 8.81 6.21 8.42
N MET A 93 9.45 5.48 7.50
CA MET A 93 9.70 4.04 7.70
C MET A 93 10.57 3.74 8.92
N GLU A 94 11.54 4.60 9.25
CA GLU A 94 12.36 4.44 10.47
C GLU A 94 11.52 4.46 11.76
N LYS A 95 10.39 5.21 11.77
CA LYS A 95 9.46 5.26 12.91
C LYS A 95 8.58 4.03 12.94
N TRP A 96 8.13 3.58 11.77
CA TRP A 96 7.38 2.35 11.63
C TRP A 96 8.19 1.12 12.07
N ASP A 97 9.43 0.99 11.58
CA ASP A 97 10.31 -0.13 11.90
C ASP A 97 10.66 -0.15 13.40
N ALA A 98 10.72 1.02 14.04
CA ALA A 98 10.91 1.13 15.48
C ALA A 98 9.70 0.64 16.31
N CYS A 99 8.56 0.34 15.68
CA CYS A 99 7.38 -0.29 16.31
C CYS A 99 7.36 -1.82 16.19
N ALA A 100 8.36 -2.44 15.53
CA ALA A 100 8.41 -3.88 15.28
C ALA A 100 8.90 -4.68 16.51
N PHE A 101 8.15 -4.60 17.60
CA PHE A 101 8.40 -5.40 18.80
C PHE A 101 7.74 -6.78 18.70
N PRO A 102 8.38 -7.83 19.22
CA PRO A 102 7.72 -9.13 19.38
C PRO A 102 6.46 -8.98 20.23
N VAL A 103 5.40 -9.63 19.79
CA VAL A 103 4.11 -9.70 20.49
C VAL A 103 3.80 -11.17 20.66
N ASP A 104 3.53 -11.63 21.88
CA ASP A 104 3.06 -12.99 22.06
C ASP A 104 1.52 -13.02 21.97
N PRO A 105 0.91 -13.67 20.96
CA PRO A 105 -0.54 -13.77 20.86
C PRO A 105 -1.18 -14.53 22.04
N GLU A 106 -0.43 -15.34 22.80
CA GLU A 106 -0.95 -16.02 23.99
C GLU A 106 -1.17 -15.05 25.16
N GLU A 107 -0.32 -14.02 25.31
CA GLU A 107 -0.47 -12.99 26.34
C GLU A 107 -1.68 -12.07 26.11
N LEU A 108 -2.27 -12.10 24.91
CA LEU A 108 -3.42 -11.28 24.53
C LEU A 108 -4.77 -12.00 24.71
N GLU A 109 -4.77 -13.25 25.17
CA GLU A 109 -5.99 -14.05 25.34
C GLU A 109 -7.01 -13.37 26.28
N GLY A 110 -8.28 -13.36 25.88
CA GLY A 110 -9.37 -12.69 26.60
C GLY A 110 -9.39 -11.17 26.54
N ARG A 111 -8.32 -10.52 26.03
CA ARG A 111 -8.25 -9.05 25.94
C ARG A 111 -9.26 -8.50 24.94
N VAL A 112 -9.67 -7.27 25.21
CA VAL A 112 -10.52 -6.48 24.30
C VAL A 112 -9.72 -6.12 23.05
N CYS A 113 -10.31 -6.33 21.88
CA CYS A 113 -9.70 -5.91 20.61
C CYS A 113 -10.75 -5.52 19.56
N TYR A 114 -10.25 -4.89 18.50
CA TYR A 114 -11.04 -4.41 17.37
C TYR A 114 -10.45 -4.97 16.08
N GLY A 115 -11.29 -5.50 15.20
CA GLY A 115 -10.90 -6.10 13.93
C GLY A 115 -11.04 -5.12 12.76
N GLY A 116 -10.10 -5.14 11.84
CA GLY A 116 -10.23 -4.56 10.50
C GLY A 116 -10.15 -5.67 9.46
N LEU A 117 -11.18 -5.82 8.64
CA LEU A 117 -11.27 -6.81 7.57
C LEU A 117 -11.21 -6.13 6.19
N ASP A 118 -10.18 -6.45 5.44
CA ASP A 118 -9.97 -5.99 4.06
C ASP A 118 -9.96 -7.20 3.12
N LEU A 119 -10.98 -7.29 2.25
CA LEU A 119 -11.19 -8.43 1.37
C LEU A 119 -10.64 -8.14 -0.01
N SER A 120 -9.71 -8.97 -0.46
CA SER A 120 -9.17 -8.85 -1.81
C SER A 120 -10.24 -9.10 -2.87
N SER A 121 -10.17 -8.34 -3.95
CA SER A 121 -11.09 -8.48 -5.09
C SER A 121 -10.54 -9.47 -6.14
N THR A 122 -9.33 -9.21 -6.66
CA THR A 122 -8.74 -10.02 -7.75
C THR A 122 -7.24 -10.26 -7.54
N THR A 123 -6.49 -9.23 -7.14
CA THR A 123 -5.03 -9.23 -7.20
C THR A 123 -4.32 -8.83 -5.93
N ASP A 124 -5.05 -8.46 -4.89
CA ASP A 124 -4.51 -7.98 -3.62
C ASP A 124 -4.48 -9.09 -2.57
N LEU A 125 -3.85 -8.83 -1.42
CA LEU A 125 -3.93 -9.71 -0.25
C LEU A 125 -5.28 -9.51 0.45
N THR A 126 -5.87 -10.59 0.96
CA THR A 126 -6.93 -10.44 1.98
C THR A 126 -6.27 -10.28 3.34
N CYS A 127 -6.74 -9.36 4.16
CA CYS A 127 -6.18 -9.05 5.47
C CYS A 127 -7.27 -9.03 6.55
N PHE A 128 -6.97 -9.61 7.69
CA PHE A 128 -7.70 -9.38 8.93
C PHE A 128 -6.71 -8.93 9.99
N CYS A 129 -6.92 -7.77 10.58
CA CYS A 129 -6.01 -7.17 11.54
C CYS A 129 -6.73 -6.93 12.87
N LEU A 130 -6.20 -7.51 13.95
CA LEU A 130 -6.68 -7.21 15.30
C LEU A 130 -5.82 -6.13 15.94
N VAL A 131 -6.46 -5.13 16.53
CA VAL A 131 -5.84 -4.06 17.31
C VAL A 131 -6.30 -4.18 18.76
N PHE A 132 -5.35 -4.34 19.66
CA PHE A 132 -5.56 -4.42 21.11
C PHE A 132 -5.16 -3.07 21.72
N PRO A 133 -6.10 -2.28 22.25
CA PRO A 133 -5.76 -1.04 22.94
C PRO A 133 -5.02 -1.31 24.26
N PRO A 134 -4.19 -0.36 24.72
CA PRO A 134 -3.58 -0.41 26.05
C PRO A 134 -4.62 -0.56 27.16
N GLU A 135 -4.32 -1.37 28.17
CA GLU A 135 -5.12 -1.42 29.41
C GLU A 135 -4.75 -0.29 30.38
N ASP A 136 -3.53 0.23 30.28
CA ASP A 136 -3.05 1.39 31.03
C ASP A 136 -2.04 2.23 30.22
N GLU A 137 -1.56 3.33 30.81
CA GLU A 137 -0.63 4.27 30.16
C GLU A 137 0.81 3.72 29.98
N SER A 138 1.12 2.53 30.47
CA SER A 138 2.44 1.92 30.34
C SER A 138 2.54 0.92 29.19
N GLU A 139 1.41 0.61 28.55
CA GLU A 139 1.30 -0.45 27.57
C GLU A 139 1.10 0.09 26.14
N PRO A 140 1.73 -0.53 25.13
CA PRO A 140 1.46 -0.18 23.74
C PRO A 140 0.13 -0.73 23.22
N TYR A 141 -0.32 -0.19 22.09
CA TYR A 141 -1.25 -0.92 21.25
C TYR A 141 -0.56 -2.16 20.67
N TYR A 142 -1.21 -3.32 20.70
CA TYR A 142 -0.72 -4.50 19.99
C TYR A 142 -1.49 -4.72 18.70
N ILE A 143 -0.78 -5.11 17.66
CA ILE A 143 -1.35 -5.41 16.35
C ILE A 143 -1.01 -6.85 15.96
N LEU A 144 -2.05 -7.65 15.70
CA LEU A 144 -1.95 -8.98 15.12
C LEU A 144 -2.56 -9.00 13.71
N PRO A 145 -1.74 -8.86 12.66
CA PRO A 145 -2.21 -8.99 11.29
C PRO A 145 -2.20 -10.44 10.81
N TYR A 146 -3.19 -10.79 10.00
CA TYR A 146 -3.32 -12.07 9.31
C TYR A 146 -3.58 -11.82 7.83
N TYR A 147 -2.86 -12.53 6.97
CA TYR A 147 -2.87 -12.31 5.52
C TYR A 147 -3.15 -13.62 4.78
N TRP A 148 -3.92 -13.52 3.70
CA TRP A 148 -4.26 -14.67 2.85
C TRP A 148 -4.07 -14.42 1.36
N LEU A 149 -3.65 -15.48 0.67
CA LEU A 149 -3.60 -15.59 -0.78
C LEU A 149 -4.18 -16.92 -1.27
N PRO A 150 -4.78 -16.99 -2.47
CA PRO A 150 -5.08 -18.27 -3.09
C PRO A 150 -3.77 -18.97 -3.52
N GLU A 151 -3.60 -20.23 -3.11
CA GLU A 151 -2.39 -21.02 -3.32
C GLU A 151 -1.98 -21.08 -4.81
N GLU A 152 -2.95 -21.35 -5.70
CA GLU A 152 -2.68 -21.49 -7.14
C GLU A 152 -2.17 -20.19 -7.79
N THR A 153 -2.44 -19.03 -7.16
CA THR A 153 -2.05 -17.72 -7.70
C THR A 153 -0.69 -17.26 -7.22
N LEU A 154 -0.10 -17.94 -6.24
CA LEU A 154 1.11 -17.51 -5.57
C LEU A 154 2.32 -17.39 -6.53
N PRO A 155 2.63 -18.36 -7.42
CA PRO A 155 3.72 -18.20 -8.39
C PRO A 155 3.50 -17.06 -9.38
N LEU A 156 2.26 -16.83 -9.80
CA LEU A 156 1.91 -15.74 -10.72
C LEU A 156 2.11 -14.38 -10.03
N ARG A 157 1.73 -14.26 -8.77
CA ARG A 157 1.86 -13.02 -7.98
C ARG A 157 3.31 -12.69 -7.65
N VAL A 158 4.13 -13.68 -7.30
CA VAL A 158 5.59 -13.46 -7.09
C VAL A 158 6.22 -12.87 -8.35
N ASN A 159 5.91 -13.44 -9.53
CA ASN A 159 6.44 -12.94 -10.80
C ASN A 159 5.90 -11.56 -11.20
N ARG A 160 4.64 -11.27 -10.89
CA ARG A 160 3.99 -9.99 -11.23
C ARG A 160 4.44 -8.85 -10.31
N ASP A 161 4.34 -9.06 -9.00
CA ASP A 161 4.54 -8.03 -7.99
C ASP A 161 6.01 -7.88 -7.58
N HIS A 162 6.85 -8.88 -7.90
CA HIS A 162 8.24 -8.95 -7.46
C HIS A 162 8.37 -8.93 -5.93
N VAL A 163 7.35 -9.46 -5.25
CA VAL A 163 7.28 -9.64 -3.79
C VAL A 163 7.46 -11.12 -3.48
N PRO A 164 8.31 -11.50 -2.51
CA PRO A 164 8.63 -12.90 -2.22
C PRO A 164 7.52 -13.58 -1.39
N TYR A 165 6.28 -13.59 -1.88
CA TYR A 165 5.14 -14.19 -1.19
C TYR A 165 5.34 -15.67 -0.86
N ASP A 166 6.09 -16.41 -1.69
CA ASP A 166 6.47 -17.80 -1.44
C ASP A 166 7.43 -17.98 -0.26
N VAL A 167 8.31 -17.00 -0.04
CA VAL A 167 9.17 -16.97 1.15
C VAL A 167 8.34 -16.63 2.38
N TRP A 168 7.43 -15.66 2.27
CA TRP A 168 6.56 -15.24 3.35
C TRP A 168 5.57 -16.32 3.78
N GLU A 169 5.07 -17.13 2.84
CA GLU A 169 4.26 -18.31 3.13
C GLU A 169 5.07 -19.35 3.92
N ARG A 170 6.27 -19.71 3.45
CA ARG A 170 7.15 -20.66 4.17
C ARG A 170 7.58 -20.16 5.55
N GLN A 171 7.61 -18.85 5.76
CA GLN A 171 7.90 -18.22 7.05
C GLN A 171 6.66 -18.08 7.94
N GLY A 172 5.46 -18.35 7.41
CA GLY A 172 4.20 -18.21 8.14
C GLY A 172 3.70 -16.77 8.28
N TYR A 173 4.25 -15.81 7.52
CA TYR A 173 3.75 -14.42 7.46
C TYR A 173 2.45 -14.31 6.69
N ILE A 174 2.25 -15.19 5.71
CA ILE A 174 1.05 -15.26 4.88
C ILE A 174 0.56 -16.71 4.91
N GLN A 175 -0.75 -16.88 4.95
CA GLN A 175 -1.40 -18.17 4.78
C GLN A 175 -1.97 -18.29 3.37
N THR A 176 -2.09 -19.52 2.88
CA THR A 176 -2.77 -19.78 1.61
C THR A 176 -4.14 -20.40 1.84
N THR A 177 -5.08 -20.10 0.95
CA THR A 177 -6.34 -20.83 0.83
C THR A 177 -6.29 -21.72 -0.40
N GLU A 178 -6.85 -22.92 -0.30
CA GLU A 178 -6.91 -23.87 -1.42
C GLU A 178 -7.64 -23.25 -2.64
N GLY A 179 -7.13 -23.55 -3.84
CA GLY A 179 -7.70 -23.10 -5.11
C GLY A 179 -7.19 -21.75 -5.60
N ASN A 180 -7.95 -21.15 -6.52
CA ASN A 180 -7.57 -19.93 -7.25
C ASN A 180 -8.26 -18.64 -6.74
N VAL A 181 -9.14 -18.74 -5.76
CA VAL A 181 -9.84 -17.61 -5.11
C VAL A 181 -9.77 -17.76 -3.59
N VAL A 182 -9.82 -16.63 -2.87
CA VAL A 182 -9.85 -16.66 -1.41
C VAL A 182 -11.20 -17.17 -0.95
N HIS A 183 -11.22 -18.30 -0.25
CA HIS A 183 -12.46 -18.88 0.25
C HIS A 183 -12.91 -18.16 1.53
N TYR A 184 -13.92 -17.30 1.46
CA TYR A 184 -14.36 -16.50 2.61
C TYR A 184 -14.79 -17.34 3.81
N GLY A 185 -15.40 -18.51 3.60
CA GLY A 185 -15.74 -19.42 4.70
C GLY A 185 -14.54 -19.93 5.50
N PHE A 186 -13.32 -19.92 4.92
CA PHE A 186 -12.10 -20.21 5.68
C PHE A 186 -11.77 -19.05 6.63
N ILE A 187 -11.87 -17.82 6.13
CA ILE A 187 -11.61 -16.61 6.91
C ILE A 187 -12.67 -16.44 7.99
N GLU A 188 -13.94 -16.70 7.71
CA GLU A 188 -15.04 -16.67 8.68
C GLU A 188 -14.75 -17.59 9.86
N LYS A 189 -14.39 -18.85 9.60
CA LYS A 189 -14.00 -19.82 10.65
C LYS A 189 -12.75 -19.38 11.42
N PHE A 190 -11.79 -18.76 10.73
CA PHE A 190 -10.61 -18.21 11.38
C PHE A 190 -10.97 -17.09 12.34
N ILE A 191 -11.84 -16.15 11.92
CA ILE A 191 -12.34 -15.07 12.77
C ILE A 191 -13.15 -15.62 13.94
N GLU A 192 -13.99 -16.65 13.72
CA GLU A 192 -14.75 -17.34 14.78
C GLU A 192 -13.80 -17.89 15.86
N ALA A 193 -12.76 -18.64 15.47
CA ALA A 193 -11.76 -19.16 16.40
C ALA A 193 -11.00 -18.04 17.17
N LEU A 194 -10.74 -16.90 16.51
CA LEU A 194 -10.16 -15.74 17.18
C LEU A 194 -11.15 -15.10 18.17
N GLY A 195 -12.46 -15.11 17.88
CA GLY A 195 -13.49 -14.62 18.79
C GLY A 195 -13.71 -15.52 20.01
N GLU A 196 -13.37 -16.81 19.91
CA GLU A 196 -13.32 -17.69 21.08
C GLU A 196 -12.12 -17.38 21.98
N LYS A 197 -11.00 -16.92 21.39
CA LYS A 197 -9.76 -16.60 22.09
C LYS A 197 -9.72 -15.17 22.64
N TYR A 198 -10.26 -14.20 21.91
CA TYR A 198 -10.17 -12.77 22.23
C TYR A 198 -11.55 -12.13 22.33
N ASN A 199 -11.65 -11.01 23.06
CA ASN A 199 -12.90 -10.26 23.18
C ASN A 199 -13.02 -9.22 22.06
N ILE A 200 -13.31 -9.69 20.85
CA ILE A 200 -13.48 -8.85 19.64
C ILE A 200 -14.78 -8.05 19.76
N ARG A 201 -14.66 -6.72 19.90
CA ARG A 201 -15.82 -5.83 20.10
C ARG A 201 -16.51 -5.46 18.81
N GLU A 202 -15.73 -5.04 17.83
CA GLU A 202 -16.25 -4.62 16.53
C GLU A 202 -15.28 -5.05 15.44
N ILE A 203 -15.83 -5.41 14.28
CA ILE A 203 -15.08 -5.69 13.06
C ILE A 203 -15.48 -4.65 12.01
N ALA A 204 -14.56 -3.75 11.68
CA ALA A 204 -14.72 -2.81 10.59
C ALA A 204 -14.42 -3.48 9.25
N PHE A 205 -15.24 -3.24 8.23
CA PHE A 205 -15.04 -3.81 6.88
C PHE A 205 -15.32 -2.77 5.78
N ASP A 206 -14.76 -2.96 4.57
CA ASP A 206 -15.14 -2.14 3.42
C ASP A 206 -16.56 -2.47 2.96
N ARG A 207 -17.42 -1.45 2.96
CA ARG A 207 -18.83 -1.50 2.55
C ARG A 207 -19.06 -1.96 1.10
N TRP A 208 -18.03 -1.94 0.24
CA TRP A 208 -18.15 -2.32 -1.16
C TRP A 208 -17.86 -3.81 -1.37
N GLY A 209 -18.92 -4.63 -1.29
CA GLY A 209 -18.83 -6.08 -1.44
C GLY A 209 -18.99 -6.81 -0.10
N ALA A 210 -19.02 -8.14 -0.13
CA ALA A 210 -19.03 -9.01 1.07
C ALA A 210 -20.30 -9.02 1.96
N ILE A 211 -21.46 -8.66 1.42
CA ILE A 211 -22.76 -8.72 2.15
C ILE A 211 -22.98 -10.08 2.82
N GLN A 212 -22.67 -11.19 2.14
CA GLN A 212 -22.85 -12.54 2.69
C GLN A 212 -21.93 -12.79 3.90
N MET A 213 -20.69 -12.33 3.84
CA MET A 213 -19.72 -12.53 4.93
C MET A 213 -20.12 -11.73 6.16
N VAL A 214 -20.63 -10.51 5.97
CA VAL A 214 -21.18 -9.68 7.06
C VAL A 214 -22.32 -10.42 7.76
N GLN A 215 -23.29 -10.94 7.02
CA GLN A 215 -24.41 -11.69 7.59
C GLN A 215 -23.95 -12.95 8.34
N ASN A 216 -22.94 -13.65 7.83
CA ASN A 216 -22.39 -14.82 8.49
C ASN A 216 -21.70 -14.45 9.81
N LEU A 217 -20.86 -13.41 9.82
CA LEU A 217 -20.18 -12.91 11.02
C LEU A 217 -21.16 -12.38 12.07
N GLU A 218 -22.20 -11.65 11.66
CA GLU A 218 -23.28 -11.23 12.55
C GLU A 218 -24.05 -12.45 13.12
N GLY A 219 -24.28 -13.47 12.29
CA GLY A 219 -24.88 -14.74 12.71
C GLY A 219 -24.05 -15.52 13.73
N MET A 220 -22.72 -15.34 13.71
CA MET A 220 -21.78 -15.85 14.73
C MET A 220 -21.73 -14.97 15.99
N GLY A 221 -22.43 -13.84 16.01
CA GLY A 221 -22.53 -12.94 17.16
C GLY A 221 -21.54 -11.76 17.16
N PHE A 222 -20.77 -11.57 16.08
CA PHE A 222 -19.89 -10.40 15.96
C PHE A 222 -20.68 -9.13 15.64
N THR A 223 -20.22 -7.99 16.17
CA THR A 223 -20.69 -6.68 15.71
C THR A 223 -19.82 -6.24 14.53
N VAL A 224 -20.43 -6.10 13.36
CA VAL A 224 -19.73 -5.76 12.12
C VAL A 224 -20.14 -4.36 11.66
N VAL A 225 -19.17 -3.48 11.41
CA VAL A 225 -19.41 -2.05 11.16
C VAL A 225 -18.85 -1.64 9.79
N PRO A 226 -19.66 -1.04 8.90
CA PRO A 226 -19.19 -0.60 7.60
C PRO A 226 -18.25 0.61 7.73
N MET A 227 -17.08 0.52 7.09
CA MET A 227 -16.09 1.59 7.00
C MET A 227 -15.96 2.07 5.55
N GLY A 228 -15.95 3.39 5.37
CA GLY A 228 -15.76 3.99 4.04
C GLY A 228 -14.29 4.16 3.69
N GLN A 229 -13.90 3.81 2.46
CA GLN A 229 -12.53 4.02 1.95
C GLN A 229 -12.27 5.46 1.44
N GLY A 230 -13.14 6.42 1.78
CA GLY A 230 -13.03 7.82 1.34
C GLY A 230 -12.27 8.71 2.34
N PHE A 231 -11.81 9.88 1.88
CA PHE A 231 -11.03 10.83 2.70
C PHE A 231 -11.66 11.12 4.06
N ALA A 232 -12.98 11.35 4.11
CA ALA A 232 -13.68 11.68 5.34
C ALA A 232 -13.57 10.58 6.41
N SER A 233 -13.60 9.32 6.00
CA SER A 233 -13.54 8.16 6.88
C SER A 233 -12.09 7.75 7.17
N MET A 234 -11.20 7.82 6.17
CA MET A 234 -9.81 7.35 6.29
C MET A 234 -8.86 8.38 6.92
N SER A 235 -9.09 9.69 6.74
CA SER A 235 -8.16 10.71 7.25
C SER A 235 -7.99 10.66 8.79
N PRO A 236 -9.05 10.60 9.61
CA PRO A 236 -8.89 10.55 11.07
C PRO A 236 -8.07 9.34 11.57
N PRO A 237 -8.42 8.07 11.24
CA PRO A 237 -7.67 6.92 11.75
C PRO A 237 -6.23 6.87 11.20
N THR A 238 -6.02 7.31 9.96
CA THR A 238 -4.68 7.39 9.38
C THR A 238 -3.81 8.40 10.15
N LYS A 239 -4.34 9.58 10.49
CA LYS A 239 -3.59 10.57 11.29
C LYS A 239 -3.29 10.05 12.70
N GLU A 240 -4.21 9.32 13.32
CA GLU A 240 -3.95 8.74 14.65
C GLU A 240 -2.88 7.65 14.59
N LEU A 241 -2.91 6.76 13.59
CA LEU A 241 -1.87 5.74 13.39
C LEU A 241 -0.47 6.37 13.23
N MET A 242 -0.39 7.45 12.45
CA MET A 242 0.86 8.24 12.32
C MET A 242 1.32 8.84 13.66
N LYS A 243 0.40 9.39 14.44
CA LYS A 243 0.73 9.96 15.74
C LYS A 243 1.25 8.87 16.70
N LEU A 244 0.61 7.70 16.73
CA LEU A 244 1.04 6.57 17.55
C LEU A 244 2.44 6.06 17.18
N SER A 245 2.77 5.99 15.89
CA SER A 245 4.10 5.55 15.44
C SER A 245 5.21 6.59 15.67
N MET A 246 4.88 7.86 15.88
CA MET A 246 5.86 8.94 16.09
C MET A 246 6.36 9.05 17.53
N ILE A 247 5.60 8.57 18.52
CA ILE A 247 5.89 8.70 19.97
C ILE A 247 6.84 7.58 20.44
N VAL A 248 7.93 7.35 19.71
CA VAL A 248 8.97 6.37 20.11
C VAL A 248 10.07 7.09 20.89
N SER A 249 9.74 7.54 22.11
CA SER A 249 10.72 8.04 23.08
C SER A 249 10.41 7.51 24.49
N GLY A 250 11.14 6.48 24.92
CA GLY A 250 11.23 6.02 26.31
C GLY A 250 10.10 5.15 26.86
N TYR A 251 8.88 5.23 26.33
CA TYR A 251 7.73 4.38 26.65
C TYR A 251 6.98 4.07 25.35
N THR A 252 6.62 2.80 25.11
CA THR A 252 6.22 2.27 23.80
C THR A 252 4.70 2.32 23.62
N TRP A 253 4.21 2.75 22.44
CA TRP A 253 2.77 2.93 22.18
C TRP A 253 2.21 2.12 21.00
N LEU A 254 3.05 1.40 20.24
CA LEU A 254 2.61 0.51 19.16
C LEU A 254 3.59 -0.66 18.99
N ALA A 255 3.08 -1.88 19.04
CA ALA A 255 3.81 -3.12 18.84
C ALA A 255 3.15 -3.93 17.73
N ILE A 256 3.88 -4.15 16.63
CA ILE A 256 3.39 -4.87 15.46
C ILE A 256 4.04 -6.25 15.43
N PHE A 257 3.20 -7.29 15.47
CA PHE A 257 3.71 -8.64 15.37
C PHE A 257 4.15 -8.97 13.95
N HIS A 258 5.40 -9.40 13.82
CA HIS A 258 5.90 -10.18 12.70
C HIS A 258 6.35 -11.53 13.26
N ARG A 259 5.78 -12.62 12.74
CA ARG A 259 6.03 -13.98 13.20
C ARG A 259 7.41 -14.55 12.83
#